data_AF-A0A1G8EWD6-F1
#
_entry.id   AF-A0A1G8EWD6-F1
#
_cell.length_a   1.000
_cell.length_b   1.000
_cell.length_c   1.000
_cell.angle_alpha   90.00
_cell.angle_beta   90.00
_cell.angle_gamma   90.00
#
_symmetry.space_group_name_H-M   'P 1'
#
loop_
_entity.id
_entity.type
_entity.pdbx_description
1 polymer ?
#
loop_
_entity_poly.entity_id
_entity_poly.type
_entity_poly.pdbx_seq_one_letter_code
_entity_poly.pdbx_strand_id
1 'polypeptide(L)'
;MSGQLTHFRRRPTVAVVAPGHHAYWAVRIDATDGDSTAAVAEVDLRAGPYSPNLCSGGTAISSGNYSASYVAANAFDHTPMVPTIWASPAGQGVGSWIGYHFAAPVDIRAVGLRTRDDHYDQMPAGFTVIHSDDGVTWTEAWSITSGATDWEDREFRLFVDPAYTPPDHTDSPWGARRYWRLFVRDTAGSGGRVALAEIELRGESGGADLTGSGTASAYSYYSSYTPDLAFDDDVAGTSMWVSDENRLGWIQYDFGAGTEAAVEEVALTARDSSTYAPNQSPRDFDVLCSDDGATWTVAWQITGETGWSAGETRAFLDPALG
;
A
#
# COMPACT_ATOMS: atom_id res chain seq x y z
N MET A 1 -11.14 55.03 18.41
CA MET A 1 -10.99 53.61 18.74
C MET A 1 -9.74 53.12 18.04
N SER A 2 -8.66 52.92 18.80
CA SER A 2 -7.35 52.49 18.30
C SER A 2 -7.26 50.98 18.55
N GLY A 3 -7.24 50.18 17.48
CA GLY A 3 -7.03 48.74 17.56
C GLY A 3 -5.55 48.43 17.37
N GLN A 4 -4.86 48.06 18.44
CA GLN A 4 -3.49 47.54 18.36
C GLN A 4 -3.52 46.12 17.77
N LEU A 5 -2.79 45.92 16.68
CA LEU A 5 -2.42 44.62 16.12
C LEU A 5 -1.44 43.92 17.07
N THR A 6 -1.86 42.80 17.66
CA THR A 6 -0.99 41.89 18.39
C THR A 6 -0.18 41.06 17.40
N HIS A 7 1.12 41.39 17.26
CA HIS A 7 2.09 40.53 16.58
C HIS A 7 2.31 39.25 17.42
N PHE A 8 1.72 38.14 16.99
CA PHE A 8 2.17 36.81 17.42
C PHE A 8 3.55 36.55 16.82
N ARG A 9 4.61 36.65 17.63
CA ARG A 9 5.90 36.05 17.28
C ARG A 9 5.71 34.53 17.31
N ARG A 10 5.65 33.89 16.14
CA ARG A 10 5.78 32.44 16.04
C ARG A 10 7.11 32.04 16.70
N ARG A 11 7.05 31.11 17.65
CA ARG A 11 8.25 30.44 18.18
C ARG A 11 8.97 29.81 16.97
N PRO A 12 10.31 29.81 16.91
CA PRO A 12 11.01 29.08 15.87
C PRO A 12 10.71 27.60 16.08
N THR A 13 9.89 27.01 15.21
CA THR A 13 9.83 25.56 15.07
C THR A 13 11.17 25.16 14.50
N VAL A 14 11.93 24.32 15.21
CA VAL A 14 13.08 23.64 14.61
C VAL A 14 12.52 22.90 13.39
N ALA A 15 12.96 23.28 12.19
CA ALA A 15 12.63 22.52 11.00
C ALA A 15 13.22 21.12 11.19
N VAL A 16 12.37 20.11 11.35
CA VAL A 16 12.82 18.72 11.29
C VAL A 16 13.29 18.51 9.85
N VAL A 17 14.58 18.28 9.68
CA VAL A 17 15.20 18.16 8.36
C VAL A 17 14.88 16.77 7.83
N ALA A 18 14.38 16.72 6.59
CA ALA A 18 14.23 15.49 5.82
C ALA A 18 15.52 14.63 5.87
N PRO A 19 15.42 13.29 5.94
CA PRO A 19 16.61 12.42 5.88
C PRO A 19 17.45 12.69 4.62
N GLY A 20 16.81 12.87 3.46
CA GLY A 20 17.48 13.14 2.20
C GLY A 20 17.71 11.90 1.37
N HIS A 21 18.42 12.03 0.24
CA HIS A 21 18.61 10.92 -0.70
C HIS A 21 19.82 10.06 -0.32
N HIS A 22 19.60 8.77 -0.11
CA HIS A 22 20.63 7.79 0.28
C HIS A 22 20.55 6.50 -0.53
N ALA A 23 21.71 5.85 -0.72
CA ALA A 23 21.81 4.64 -1.54
C ALA A 23 21.32 3.37 -0.82
N TYR A 24 21.43 3.33 0.51
CA TYR A 24 21.04 2.19 1.32
C TYR A 24 20.01 2.62 2.35
N TRP A 25 18.97 1.81 2.49
CA TRP A 25 17.93 1.99 3.50
C TRP A 25 17.60 0.66 4.13
N ALA A 26 17.36 0.65 5.44
CA ALA A 26 16.96 -0.55 6.16
C ALA A 26 16.01 -0.24 7.31
N VAL A 27 15.18 -1.22 7.64
CA VAL A 27 14.34 -1.25 8.83
C VAL A 27 15.09 -2.03 9.89
N ARG A 28 15.63 -1.33 10.90
CA ARG A 28 16.26 -1.96 12.06
C ARG A 28 15.20 -2.26 13.11
N ILE A 29 15.12 -3.52 13.51
CA ILE A 29 14.12 -3.98 14.47
C ILE A 29 14.59 -3.62 15.87
N ASP A 30 13.82 -2.79 16.57
CA ASP A 30 14.13 -2.38 17.94
C ASP A 30 13.32 -3.20 18.97
N ALA A 31 12.18 -3.75 18.55
CA ALA A 31 11.36 -4.69 19.32
C ALA A 31 10.57 -5.62 18.38
N THR A 32 10.28 -6.84 18.84
CA THR A 32 9.40 -7.82 18.18
C THR A 32 8.08 -7.95 18.95
N ASP A 33 7.03 -8.44 18.29
CA ASP A 33 5.68 -8.56 18.86
C ASP A 33 5.48 -9.80 19.77
N GLY A 34 6.57 -10.49 20.12
CA GLY A 34 6.54 -11.57 21.11
C GLY A 34 7.63 -12.63 20.95
N ASP A 35 8.11 -12.88 19.73
CA ASP A 35 9.16 -13.85 19.46
C ASP A 35 10.56 -13.20 19.55
N SER A 36 11.57 -13.99 19.88
CA SER A 36 12.98 -13.60 19.81
C SER A 36 13.54 -13.49 18.37
N THR A 37 12.79 -13.93 17.36
CA THR A 37 13.10 -13.85 15.93
C THR A 37 12.21 -12.81 15.27
N ALA A 38 12.78 -11.92 14.46
CA ALA A 38 12.03 -11.03 13.60
C ALA A 38 11.85 -11.64 12.20
N ALA A 39 10.67 -11.45 11.60
CA ALA A 39 10.37 -11.85 10.23
C ALA A 39 9.44 -10.82 9.56
N VAL A 40 9.58 -10.66 8.25
CA VAL A 40 8.69 -9.85 7.41
C VAL A 40 8.46 -10.56 6.08
N ALA A 41 7.22 -10.55 5.62
CA ALA A 41 6.82 -11.15 4.35
C ALA A 41 7.04 -10.21 3.16
N GLU A 42 6.86 -8.91 3.36
CA GLU A 42 7.07 -7.91 2.32
C GLU A 42 7.51 -6.60 2.98
N VAL A 43 8.40 -5.87 2.32
CA VAL A 43 8.87 -4.54 2.69
C VAL A 43 8.70 -3.60 1.51
N ASP A 44 7.93 -2.53 1.73
CA ASP A 44 7.86 -1.40 0.83
C ASP A 44 8.71 -0.25 1.36
N LEU A 45 9.60 0.30 0.54
CA LEU A 45 10.30 1.55 0.86
C LEU A 45 9.82 2.66 -0.07
N ARG A 46 9.30 3.73 0.50
CA ARG A 46 8.55 4.77 -0.22
C ARG A 46 9.07 6.17 0.12
N ALA A 47 9.19 7.04 -0.88
CA ALA A 47 9.50 8.48 -0.71
C ALA A 47 8.39 9.29 -0.03
N GLY A 48 7.22 8.68 0.17
CA GLY A 48 6.08 9.23 0.91
C GLY A 48 5.05 8.13 1.14
N PRO A 49 4.08 8.32 2.05
CA PRO A 49 3.01 7.34 2.26
C PRO A 49 2.22 7.03 0.99
N TYR A 50 2.16 7.99 0.08
CA TYR A 50 1.47 7.84 -1.19
C TYR A 50 2.44 7.53 -2.34
N SER A 51 3.75 7.48 -2.10
CA SER A 51 4.67 7.12 -3.18
C SER A 51 4.59 5.62 -3.49
N PRO A 52 4.96 5.19 -4.71
CA PRO A 52 5.11 3.78 -4.99
C PRO A 52 6.23 3.17 -4.15
N ASN A 53 6.20 1.83 -4.01
CA ASN A 53 7.35 1.10 -3.55
C ASN A 53 8.52 1.32 -4.53
N LEU A 54 9.65 1.81 -4.03
CA LEU A 54 10.84 2.12 -4.81
C LEU A 54 11.78 0.92 -4.96
N CYS A 55 11.50 -0.21 -4.32
CA CYS A 55 12.35 -1.41 -4.29
C CYS A 55 12.36 -2.19 -5.61
N SER A 56 12.78 -1.53 -6.69
CA SER A 56 12.97 -2.12 -8.02
C SER A 56 14.37 -1.81 -8.56
N GLY A 57 14.96 -2.77 -9.27
CA GLY A 57 16.27 -2.61 -9.92
C GLY A 57 17.48 -2.52 -8.98
N GLY A 58 17.30 -2.68 -7.67
CA GLY A 58 18.36 -2.71 -6.67
C GLY A 58 18.63 -4.12 -6.12
N THR A 59 19.14 -4.19 -4.89
CA THR A 59 19.50 -5.46 -4.24
C THR A 59 19.00 -5.48 -2.80
N ALA A 60 18.21 -6.49 -2.45
CA ALA A 60 17.80 -6.74 -1.07
C ALA A 60 19.01 -7.10 -0.20
N ILE A 61 19.06 -6.54 1.01
CA ILE A 61 20.15 -6.69 1.98
C ILE A 61 19.57 -6.96 3.37
N SER A 62 20.31 -7.67 4.22
CA SER A 62 19.92 -7.90 5.61
C SER A 62 21.15 -8.04 6.51
N SER A 63 20.93 -7.93 7.82
CA SER A 63 21.94 -8.20 8.84
C SER A 63 22.30 -9.69 8.97
N GLY A 64 21.55 -10.56 8.32
CA GLY A 64 21.63 -12.01 8.43
C GLY A 64 20.29 -12.67 8.11
N ASN A 65 20.31 -13.99 7.94
CA ASN A 65 19.13 -14.78 7.60
C ASN A 65 19.02 -15.99 8.53
N TYR A 66 17.79 -16.39 8.88
CA TYR A 66 17.51 -17.59 9.67
C TYR A 66 18.05 -18.86 8.99
N SER A 67 17.83 -18.96 7.67
CA SER A 67 18.31 -20.05 6.82
C SER A 67 18.39 -19.59 5.36
N ALA A 68 18.86 -20.48 4.48
CA ALA A 68 18.87 -20.23 3.04
C ALA A 68 17.46 -20.09 2.41
N SER A 69 16.40 -20.48 3.14
CA SER A 69 15.01 -20.35 2.69
C SER A 69 14.34 -19.04 3.12
N TYR A 70 14.95 -18.30 4.07
CA TYR A 70 14.37 -17.09 4.67
C TYR A 70 15.27 -15.88 4.45
N VAL A 71 15.50 -15.54 3.18
CA VAL A 71 16.51 -14.58 2.75
C VAL A 71 15.92 -13.21 2.46
N ALA A 72 16.75 -12.16 2.44
CA ALA A 72 16.29 -10.79 2.23
C ALA A 72 15.43 -10.61 0.96
N ALA A 73 15.81 -11.26 -0.15
CA ALA A 73 15.12 -11.14 -1.43
C ALA A 73 13.63 -11.51 -1.37
N ASN A 74 13.27 -12.43 -0.48
CA ASN A 74 11.89 -12.86 -0.27
C ASN A 74 10.98 -11.73 0.22
N ALA A 75 11.52 -10.80 1.00
CA ALA A 75 10.75 -9.67 1.52
C ALA A 75 10.61 -8.50 0.51
N PHE A 76 11.11 -8.65 -0.72
CA PHE A 76 11.03 -7.65 -1.78
C PHE A 76 10.64 -8.29 -3.12
N ASP A 77 9.92 -9.41 -3.08
CA ASP A 77 9.56 -10.19 -4.26
C ASP A 77 8.13 -9.92 -4.77
N HIS A 78 7.39 -9.07 -4.07
CA HIS A 78 6.02 -8.68 -4.39
C HIS A 78 5.04 -9.87 -4.43
N THR A 79 5.18 -10.85 -3.52
CA THR A 79 4.33 -12.07 -3.47
C THR A 79 3.35 -12.15 -2.28
N PRO A 80 2.35 -11.26 -2.18
CA PRO A 80 1.52 -11.11 -0.97
C PRO A 80 0.57 -12.28 -0.65
N MET A 81 0.29 -13.17 -1.61
CA MET A 81 -0.72 -14.23 -1.47
C MET A 81 -0.16 -15.56 -0.93
N VAL A 82 1.10 -15.83 -1.22
CA VAL A 82 1.83 -17.00 -0.73
C VAL A 82 3.19 -16.48 -0.29
N PRO A 83 3.22 -15.71 0.81
CA PRO A 83 4.39 -14.90 1.13
C PRO A 83 5.61 -15.79 1.30
N THR A 84 6.63 -15.55 0.49
CA THR A 84 7.97 -15.89 0.92
C THR A 84 8.40 -14.85 1.97
N ILE A 85 9.30 -15.19 2.87
CA ILE A 85 9.66 -14.28 3.98
C ILE A 85 11.16 -14.13 4.12
N TRP A 86 11.58 -12.95 4.59
CA TRP A 86 12.84 -12.84 5.31
C TRP A 86 12.60 -13.14 6.80
N ALA A 87 13.55 -13.82 7.43
CA ALA A 87 13.62 -13.94 8.87
C ALA A 87 15.05 -13.72 9.34
N SER A 88 15.19 -12.98 10.44
CA SER A 88 16.45 -12.79 11.15
C SER A 88 17.04 -14.12 11.66
N PRO A 89 18.35 -14.20 11.97
CA PRO A 89 18.91 -15.36 12.64
C PRO A 89 18.17 -15.68 13.95
N ALA A 90 18.07 -16.98 14.29
CA ALA A 90 17.32 -17.44 15.45
C ALA A 90 17.73 -16.69 16.74
N GLY A 91 16.76 -16.09 17.41
CA GLY A 91 16.97 -15.34 18.67
C GLY A 91 17.66 -13.99 18.50
N GLN A 92 17.78 -13.47 17.27
CA GLN A 92 18.43 -12.19 16.95
C GLN A 92 17.47 -11.18 16.32
N GLY A 93 16.17 -11.26 16.64
CA GLY A 93 15.17 -10.34 16.13
C GLY A 93 15.50 -8.89 16.46
N VAL A 94 15.69 -8.57 17.74
CA VAL A 94 16.10 -7.22 18.17
C VAL A 94 17.54 -6.92 17.73
N GLY A 95 17.71 -5.79 17.04
CA GLY A 95 18.97 -5.34 16.45
C GLY A 95 19.23 -5.85 15.03
N SER A 96 18.47 -6.84 14.54
CA SER A 96 18.53 -7.22 13.13
C SER A 96 17.94 -6.14 12.23
N TRP A 97 18.29 -6.21 10.95
CA TRP A 97 17.73 -5.29 9.95
C TRP A 97 17.53 -5.98 8.60
N ILE A 98 16.52 -5.49 7.89
CA ILE A 98 16.17 -5.86 6.52
C ILE A 98 16.11 -4.57 5.70
N GLY A 99 16.65 -4.57 4.49
CA GLY A 99 16.79 -3.34 3.72
C GLY A 99 17.05 -3.55 2.25
N TYR A 100 17.30 -2.44 1.56
CA TYR A 100 17.48 -2.39 0.12
C TYR A 100 18.63 -1.44 -0.24
N HIS A 101 19.47 -1.89 -1.17
CA HIS A 101 20.47 -1.08 -1.84
C HIS A 101 19.93 -0.65 -3.21
N PHE A 102 19.68 0.64 -3.37
CA PHE A 102 19.14 1.22 -4.59
C PHE A 102 20.25 1.52 -5.61
N ALA A 103 19.93 1.38 -6.90
CA ALA A 103 20.84 1.74 -7.99
C ALA A 103 21.15 3.25 -8.04
N ALA A 104 20.25 4.08 -7.51
CA ALA A 104 20.42 5.51 -7.33
C ALA A 104 19.90 5.93 -5.94
N PRO A 105 20.51 6.93 -5.28
CA PRO A 105 20.03 7.41 -3.99
C PRO A 105 18.57 7.89 -4.02
N VAL A 106 17.81 7.54 -3.00
CA VAL A 106 16.38 7.91 -2.83
C VAL A 106 16.12 8.44 -1.42
N ASP A 107 15.11 9.30 -1.25
CA ASP A 107 14.59 9.68 0.08
C ASP A 107 13.46 8.72 0.45
N ILE A 108 13.44 8.23 1.71
CA ILE A 108 12.43 7.29 2.20
C ILE A 108 11.70 7.90 3.40
N ARG A 109 10.39 8.08 3.23
CA ARG A 109 9.48 8.72 4.19
C ARG A 109 8.31 7.83 4.60
N ALA A 110 8.18 6.65 4.03
CA ALA A 110 7.26 5.64 4.51
C ALA A 110 7.82 4.23 4.28
N VAL A 111 7.45 3.32 5.18
CA VAL A 111 7.79 1.91 5.11
C VAL A 111 6.52 1.10 5.27
N GLY A 112 6.25 0.22 4.31
CA GLY A 112 5.20 -0.80 4.42
C GLY A 112 5.78 -2.12 4.89
N LEU A 113 5.12 -2.80 5.82
CA LEU A 113 5.51 -4.13 6.30
C LEU A 113 4.33 -5.07 6.21
N ARG A 114 4.55 -6.29 5.70
CA ARG A 114 3.55 -7.36 5.66
C ARG A 114 3.88 -8.52 6.60
N THR A 115 2.86 -9.06 7.23
CA THR A 115 2.95 -10.29 8.05
C THR A 115 3.04 -11.55 7.20
N ARG A 116 3.68 -12.57 7.79
CA ARG A 116 3.58 -13.96 7.35
C ARG A 116 2.26 -14.58 7.81
N ASP A 117 1.96 -15.81 7.38
CA ASP A 117 0.65 -16.45 7.55
C ASP A 117 0.52 -17.45 8.72
N ASP A 118 1.54 -17.58 9.57
CA ASP A 118 1.55 -18.59 10.65
C ASP A 118 2.28 -18.17 11.95
N HIS A 119 2.98 -17.02 12.00
CA HIS A 119 3.72 -16.54 13.19
C HIS A 119 3.80 -15.00 13.22
N TYR A 120 2.74 -14.34 13.72
CA TYR A 120 2.60 -12.88 13.71
C TYR A 120 3.42 -12.19 14.81
N ASP A 121 3.73 -12.91 15.88
CA ASP A 121 4.58 -12.47 17.00
C ASP A 121 6.05 -12.24 16.60
N GLN A 122 6.43 -12.66 15.38
CA GLN A 122 7.73 -12.37 14.76
C GLN A 122 7.78 -11.02 14.06
N MET A 123 6.67 -10.29 13.95
CA MET A 123 6.69 -8.96 13.34
C MET A 123 7.40 -7.93 14.22
N PRO A 124 7.91 -6.84 13.62
CA PRO A 124 8.42 -5.71 14.38
C PRO A 124 7.30 -5.03 15.19
N ALA A 125 7.48 -4.92 16.51
CA ALA A 125 6.65 -4.12 17.42
C ALA A 125 7.14 -2.67 17.56
N GLY A 126 8.41 -2.45 17.23
CA GLY A 126 9.05 -1.15 17.13
C GLY A 126 10.31 -1.27 16.27
N PHE A 127 10.59 -0.23 15.49
CA PHE A 127 11.71 -0.22 14.56
C PHE A 127 12.20 1.20 14.25
N THR A 128 13.42 1.27 13.75
CA THR A 128 14.06 2.49 13.28
C THR A 128 14.44 2.32 11.81
N VAL A 129 14.01 3.25 10.98
CA VAL A 129 14.47 3.36 9.61
C VAL A 129 15.85 4.01 9.63
N ILE A 130 16.83 3.29 9.09
CA ILE A 130 18.23 3.71 9.02
C ILE A 130 18.67 3.81 7.56
N HIS A 131 19.66 4.65 7.29
CA HIS A 131 20.22 4.84 5.95
C HIS A 131 21.75 4.86 5.97
N SER A 132 22.34 4.63 4.81
CA SER A 132 23.78 4.67 4.58
C SER A 132 24.07 5.08 3.13
N ASP A 133 25.27 5.64 2.89
CA ASP A 133 25.80 5.91 1.55
C ASP A 133 26.98 5.01 1.18
N ASP A 134 27.57 4.32 2.15
CA ASP A 134 28.72 3.43 1.98
C ASP A 134 28.41 1.95 2.29
N GLY A 135 27.22 1.67 2.80
CA GLY A 135 26.79 0.34 3.23
C GLY A 135 27.44 -0.14 4.54
N VAL A 136 28.23 0.71 5.21
CA VAL A 136 29.03 0.37 6.40
C VAL A 136 28.64 1.24 7.58
N THR A 137 28.55 2.54 7.36
CA THR A 137 28.19 3.54 8.37
C THR A 137 26.71 3.86 8.23
N TRP A 138 25.94 3.61 9.29
CA TRP A 138 24.48 3.78 9.28
C TRP A 138 24.05 4.91 10.20
N THR A 139 23.09 5.70 9.73
CA THR A 139 22.47 6.82 10.45
C THR A 139 20.97 6.58 10.61
N GLU A 140 20.40 7.02 11.73
CA GLU A 140 18.96 6.94 11.97
C GLU A 140 18.22 8.06 11.23
N ALA A 141 17.20 7.70 10.45
CA ALA A 141 16.32 8.65 9.78
C ALA A 141 15.11 8.99 10.67
N TRP A 142 14.32 7.98 11.02
CA TRP A 142 13.10 8.11 11.82
C TRP A 142 12.71 6.76 12.43
N SER A 143 11.85 6.77 13.45
CA SER A 143 11.50 5.55 14.20
C SER A 143 10.01 5.46 14.51
N ILE A 144 9.52 4.22 14.58
CA ILE A 144 8.26 3.84 15.19
C ILE A 144 8.61 3.11 16.48
N THR A 145 8.50 3.81 17.61
CA THR A 145 9.04 3.30 18.89
C THR A 145 8.08 2.38 19.64
N SER A 146 6.81 2.33 19.24
CA SER A 146 5.76 1.52 19.87
C SER A 146 4.48 1.57 19.02
N GLY A 147 3.63 0.54 19.14
CA GLY A 147 2.28 0.54 18.55
C GLY A 147 2.17 -0.21 17.22
N ALA A 148 3.26 -0.81 16.74
CA ALA A 148 3.20 -1.81 15.68
C ALA A 148 2.93 -3.20 16.29
N THR A 149 1.92 -3.34 17.15
CA THR A 149 1.57 -4.61 17.83
C THR A 149 0.26 -5.16 17.30
N ASP A 150 -0.12 -6.37 17.74
CA ASP A 150 -1.42 -6.97 17.44
C ASP A 150 -1.59 -7.22 15.93
N TRP A 151 -0.55 -7.79 15.31
CA TRP A 151 -0.55 -8.09 13.89
C TRP A 151 -1.53 -9.22 13.52
N GLU A 152 -2.21 -9.07 12.39
CA GLU A 152 -3.16 -10.03 11.83
C GLU A 152 -2.57 -10.84 10.65
N ASP A 153 -3.27 -11.91 10.26
CA ASP A 153 -2.89 -12.78 9.12
C ASP A 153 -2.78 -12.00 7.81
N ARG A 154 -1.62 -12.09 7.15
CA ARG A 154 -1.27 -11.40 5.89
C ARG A 154 -1.49 -9.87 5.88
N GLU A 155 -1.71 -9.27 7.04
CA GLU A 155 -1.85 -7.84 7.25
C GLU A 155 -0.66 -7.08 6.67
N PHE A 156 -0.94 -5.99 5.98
CA PHE A 156 0.06 -5.01 5.58
C PHE A 156 -0.23 -3.69 6.27
N ARG A 157 0.79 -3.14 6.95
CA ARG A 157 0.71 -1.81 7.57
C ARG A 157 1.72 -0.87 6.93
N LEU A 158 1.26 0.34 6.65
CA LEU A 158 2.11 1.43 6.19
C LEU A 158 2.44 2.34 7.37
N PHE A 159 3.73 2.56 7.60
CA PHE A 159 4.25 3.47 8.62
C PHE A 159 4.89 4.66 7.94
N VAL A 160 4.59 5.85 8.44
CA VAL A 160 5.04 7.12 7.85
C VAL A 160 6.04 7.77 8.79
N ASP A 161 7.08 8.36 8.23
CA ASP A 161 7.96 9.28 8.94
C ASP A 161 7.10 10.29 9.70
N PRO A 162 7.15 10.33 11.05
CA PRO A 162 6.32 11.24 11.85
C PRO A 162 6.54 12.73 11.54
N ALA A 163 7.64 13.07 10.88
CA ALA A 163 7.95 14.42 10.42
C ALA A 163 7.56 14.68 8.95
N TYR A 164 6.99 13.69 8.25
CA TYR A 164 6.53 13.86 6.88
C TYR A 164 5.33 14.80 6.82
N THR A 165 5.46 15.83 6.00
CA THR A 165 4.35 16.68 5.55
C THR A 165 4.17 16.42 4.05
N PRO A 166 2.99 15.97 3.60
CA PRO A 166 2.70 15.85 2.18
C PRO A 166 2.98 17.18 1.46
N PRO A 167 3.55 17.16 0.24
CA PRO A 167 3.55 18.36 -0.59
C PRO A 167 2.12 18.78 -0.90
N ASP A 168 1.86 20.09 -0.98
CA ASP A 168 0.59 20.59 -1.51
C ASP A 168 0.53 20.21 -3.02
N HIS A 169 -0.27 19.20 -3.38
CA HIS A 169 -0.52 18.85 -4.78
C HIS A 169 -1.84 19.49 -5.24
N THR A 170 -1.81 20.19 -6.38
CA THR A 170 -3.04 20.74 -6.99
C THR A 170 -3.74 19.75 -7.92
N ASP A 171 -3.02 18.73 -8.36
CA ASP A 171 -3.47 17.63 -9.24
C ASP A 171 -2.82 16.33 -8.75
N SER A 172 -3.42 15.17 -9.04
CA SER A 172 -2.84 13.89 -8.61
C SER A 172 -1.40 13.71 -9.14
N PRO A 173 -0.40 13.40 -8.28
CA PRO A 173 1.00 13.26 -8.69
C PRO A 173 1.24 12.09 -9.66
N TRP A 174 0.25 11.23 -9.87
CA TRP A 174 0.32 10.08 -10.77
C TRP A 174 0.15 10.48 -12.24
N GLY A 175 -0.50 11.61 -12.52
CA GLY A 175 -0.81 12.06 -13.88
C GLY A 175 -1.64 11.05 -14.67
N ALA A 176 -1.71 11.24 -15.99
CA ALA A 176 -2.45 10.35 -16.88
C ALA A 176 -1.71 9.02 -17.09
N ARG A 177 -2.44 7.90 -16.97
CA ARG A 177 -1.93 6.53 -17.16
C ARG A 177 -2.93 5.69 -17.95
N ARG A 178 -2.41 4.75 -18.74
CA ARG A 178 -3.24 3.86 -19.57
C ARG A 178 -3.90 2.74 -18.77
N TYR A 179 -3.24 2.27 -17.72
CA TYR A 179 -3.74 1.17 -16.91
C TYR A 179 -3.94 1.64 -15.48
N TRP A 180 -5.08 1.26 -14.91
CA TRP A 180 -5.40 1.46 -13.50
C TRP A 180 -5.93 0.17 -12.91
N ARG A 181 -5.53 -0.14 -11.68
CA ARG A 181 -5.78 -1.44 -11.03
C ARG A 181 -6.11 -1.25 -9.57
N LEU A 182 -7.14 -1.94 -9.11
CA LEU A 182 -7.37 -2.20 -7.70
C LEU A 182 -6.69 -3.53 -7.36
N PHE A 183 -5.74 -3.54 -6.42
CA PHE A 183 -5.18 -4.76 -5.85
C PHE A 183 -5.73 -4.93 -4.44
N VAL A 184 -6.64 -5.89 -4.25
CA VAL A 184 -7.30 -6.10 -2.95
C VAL A 184 -6.46 -7.03 -2.09
N ARG A 185 -6.04 -6.52 -0.93
CA ARG A 185 -5.16 -7.18 0.04
C ARG A 185 -5.94 -7.89 1.14
N ASP A 186 -7.11 -7.36 1.50
CA ASP A 186 -8.02 -7.98 2.48
C ASP A 186 -9.48 -7.55 2.21
N THR A 187 -10.44 -8.34 2.69
CA THR A 187 -11.86 -8.02 2.67
C THR A 187 -12.39 -7.63 4.05
N ALA A 188 -13.49 -6.87 4.09
CA ALA A 188 -14.08 -6.37 5.34
C ALA A 188 -14.58 -7.46 6.30
N GLY A 189 -14.66 -8.71 5.83
CA GLY A 189 -14.91 -9.89 6.65
C GLY A 189 -14.22 -11.12 6.08
N SER A 190 -14.58 -12.31 6.57
CA SER A 190 -13.94 -13.59 6.20
C SER A 190 -14.46 -14.21 4.89
N GLY A 191 -14.93 -13.38 3.95
CA GLY A 191 -15.73 -13.81 2.79
C GLY A 191 -14.97 -14.61 1.73
N GLY A 192 -13.63 -14.71 1.82
CA GLY A 192 -12.77 -15.48 0.92
C GLY A 192 -12.83 -15.05 -0.55
N ARG A 193 -13.57 -13.99 -0.87
CA ARG A 193 -13.85 -13.47 -2.22
C ARG A 193 -13.98 -11.97 -2.13
N VAL A 194 -13.57 -11.27 -3.16
CA VAL A 194 -13.87 -9.85 -3.36
C VAL A 194 -15.08 -9.74 -4.29
N ALA A 195 -16.03 -8.88 -3.97
CA ALA A 195 -17.15 -8.58 -4.85
C ALA A 195 -17.35 -7.05 -4.94
N LEU A 196 -17.38 -6.54 -6.16
CA LEU A 196 -17.63 -5.13 -6.47
C LEU A 196 -18.71 -5.06 -7.53
N ALA A 197 -19.80 -4.36 -7.21
CA ALA A 197 -20.87 -4.09 -8.16
C ALA A 197 -20.42 -3.07 -9.21
N GLU A 198 -19.63 -2.07 -8.80
CA GLU A 198 -19.10 -1.06 -9.72
C GLU A 198 -17.77 -0.52 -9.21
N ILE A 199 -16.93 -0.10 -10.15
CA ILE A 199 -15.69 0.63 -9.96
C ILE A 199 -15.70 1.79 -10.95
N GLU A 200 -15.80 3.01 -10.43
CA GLU A 200 -15.62 4.21 -11.23
C GLU A 200 -14.22 4.77 -11.01
N LEU A 201 -13.55 5.13 -12.11
CA LEU A 201 -12.27 5.82 -12.12
C LEU A 201 -12.52 7.27 -12.48
N ARG A 202 -12.40 8.18 -11.52
CA ARG A 202 -12.79 9.59 -11.68
C ARG A 202 -11.57 10.51 -11.68
N GLY A 203 -11.61 11.52 -12.54
CA GLY A 203 -10.52 12.49 -12.68
C GLY A 203 -10.60 13.70 -11.76
N GLU A 204 -11.63 13.78 -10.92
CA GLU A 204 -11.81 14.77 -9.86
C GLU A 204 -12.75 14.19 -8.80
N SER A 205 -12.75 14.75 -7.58
CA SER A 205 -13.62 14.24 -6.51
C SER A 205 -15.10 14.38 -6.86
N GLY A 206 -15.83 13.26 -6.83
CA GLY A 206 -17.24 13.20 -7.24
C GLY A 206 -17.46 13.50 -8.72
N GLY A 207 -16.40 13.46 -9.54
CA GLY A 207 -16.46 13.66 -10.99
C GLY A 207 -17.17 12.53 -11.73
N ALA A 208 -17.23 12.66 -13.05
CA ALA A 208 -17.76 11.61 -13.92
C ALA A 208 -16.82 10.40 -13.96
N ASP A 209 -17.40 9.21 -14.12
CA ASP A 209 -16.62 8.02 -14.44
C ASP A 209 -15.92 8.19 -15.80
N LEU A 210 -14.63 7.84 -15.84
CA LEU A 210 -13.81 7.90 -17.04
C LEU A 210 -13.81 6.58 -17.82
N THR A 211 -14.40 5.50 -17.27
CA THR A 211 -14.40 4.19 -17.93
C THR A 211 -15.44 4.08 -19.06
N GLY A 212 -15.82 2.86 -19.46
CA GLY A 212 -16.77 2.57 -20.56
C GLY A 212 -16.23 2.33 -21.99
N SER A 213 -14.96 2.62 -22.32
CA SER A 213 -14.40 2.40 -23.68
C SER A 213 -13.16 1.49 -23.77
N GLY A 214 -12.60 1.15 -22.63
CA GLY A 214 -11.44 0.29 -22.45
C GLY A 214 -11.80 -1.19 -22.29
N THR A 215 -10.87 -1.93 -21.69
CA THR A 215 -11.01 -3.37 -21.44
C THR A 215 -10.73 -3.68 -19.97
N ALA A 216 -11.69 -4.29 -19.30
CA ALA A 216 -11.52 -4.80 -17.95
C ALA A 216 -10.87 -6.18 -17.95
N SER A 217 -10.03 -6.44 -16.96
CA SER A 217 -9.52 -7.78 -16.67
C SER A 217 -9.24 -7.93 -15.18
N ALA A 218 -9.21 -9.16 -14.69
CA ALA A 218 -8.92 -9.45 -13.29
C ALA A 218 -8.06 -10.70 -13.17
N TYR A 219 -7.46 -10.86 -12.00
CA TYR A 219 -6.69 -12.04 -11.63
C TYR A 219 -7.52 -13.33 -11.71
N SER A 220 -8.79 -13.26 -11.30
CA SER A 220 -9.75 -14.34 -11.38
C SER A 220 -11.17 -13.78 -11.40
N TYR A 221 -12.13 -14.61 -11.78
CA TYR A 221 -13.55 -14.30 -11.62
C TYR A 221 -14.36 -15.58 -11.47
N TYR A 222 -15.44 -15.48 -10.71
CA TYR A 222 -16.34 -16.60 -10.44
C TYR A 222 -17.44 -16.68 -11.49
N SER A 223 -17.45 -17.78 -12.26
CA SER A 223 -18.55 -18.10 -13.19
C SER A 223 -18.83 -16.95 -14.17
N SER A 224 -20.01 -16.32 -14.08
CA SER A 224 -20.45 -15.24 -14.96
C SER A 224 -20.23 -13.84 -14.38
N TYR A 225 -19.59 -13.70 -13.21
CA TYR A 225 -19.30 -12.41 -12.59
C TYR A 225 -17.97 -11.85 -13.11
N THR A 226 -17.92 -11.61 -14.42
CA THR A 226 -16.71 -11.24 -15.15
C THR A 226 -16.25 -9.80 -14.82
N PRO A 227 -14.97 -9.45 -15.06
CA PRO A 227 -14.43 -8.16 -14.65
C PRO A 227 -15.08 -6.94 -15.32
N ASP A 228 -15.63 -7.11 -16.52
CA ASP A 228 -16.34 -6.06 -17.26
C ASP A 228 -17.60 -5.57 -16.54
N LEU A 229 -18.23 -6.43 -15.72
CA LEU A 229 -19.43 -6.09 -14.95
C LEU A 229 -19.15 -5.22 -13.72
N ALA A 230 -17.92 -4.77 -13.51
CA ALA A 230 -17.59 -3.80 -12.48
C ALA A 230 -17.17 -2.45 -13.09
N PHE A 231 -17.34 -2.28 -14.40
CA PHE A 231 -17.01 -1.05 -15.14
C PHE A 231 -18.07 -0.81 -16.23
N ASP A 232 -19.32 -1.19 -15.97
CA ASP A 232 -20.42 -1.16 -16.94
C ASP A 232 -21.55 -0.19 -16.57
N ASP A 233 -21.35 0.61 -15.52
CA ASP A 233 -22.33 1.56 -14.98
C ASP A 233 -23.67 0.88 -14.55
N ASP A 234 -23.69 -0.44 -14.32
CA ASP A 234 -24.86 -1.18 -13.88
C ASP A 234 -24.64 -1.78 -12.48
N VAL A 235 -25.19 -1.11 -11.47
CA VAL A 235 -25.14 -1.57 -10.07
C VAL A 235 -26.23 -2.59 -9.71
N ALA A 236 -27.04 -3.05 -10.68
CA ALA A 236 -28.22 -3.85 -10.40
C ALA A 236 -27.95 -5.37 -10.33
N GLY A 237 -28.46 -5.99 -9.26
CA GLY A 237 -28.68 -7.44 -9.19
C GLY A 237 -27.42 -8.31 -9.26
N THR A 238 -27.11 -8.82 -10.47
CA THR A 238 -25.96 -9.69 -10.74
C THR A 238 -24.85 -9.04 -11.56
N SER A 239 -25.02 -7.77 -11.96
CA SER A 239 -23.95 -7.01 -12.57
C SER A 239 -22.93 -6.64 -11.49
N MET A 240 -21.86 -7.41 -11.47
CA MET A 240 -20.75 -7.27 -10.52
C MET A 240 -19.59 -8.15 -10.97
N TRP A 241 -18.39 -7.75 -10.61
CA TRP A 241 -17.26 -8.66 -10.56
C TRP A 241 -17.23 -9.39 -9.21
N VAL A 242 -16.93 -10.69 -9.23
CA VAL A 242 -16.65 -11.50 -8.03
C VAL A 242 -15.42 -12.33 -8.27
N SER A 243 -14.42 -12.23 -7.41
CA SER A 243 -13.22 -13.08 -7.49
C SER A 243 -13.54 -14.55 -7.20
N ASP A 244 -12.69 -15.45 -7.68
CA ASP A 244 -12.77 -16.86 -7.31
C ASP A 244 -12.49 -17.08 -5.81
N GLU A 245 -12.97 -18.21 -5.30
CA GLU A 245 -12.82 -18.61 -3.89
C GLU A 245 -11.36 -18.63 -3.41
N ASN A 246 -11.13 -18.05 -2.24
CA ASN A 246 -9.82 -17.86 -1.58
C ASN A 246 -8.77 -17.16 -2.44
N ARG A 247 -9.21 -16.32 -3.39
CA ARG A 247 -8.33 -15.51 -4.22
C ARG A 247 -8.69 -14.05 -4.02
N LEU A 248 -8.01 -13.44 -3.05
CA LEU A 248 -7.75 -12.00 -3.11
C LEU A 248 -6.82 -11.75 -4.30
N GLY A 249 -6.93 -10.59 -4.93
CA GLY A 249 -6.25 -10.33 -6.18
C GLY A 249 -6.61 -8.98 -6.76
N TRP A 250 -6.23 -8.80 -8.02
CA TRP A 250 -6.45 -7.55 -8.71
C TRP A 250 -7.61 -7.60 -9.69
N ILE A 251 -8.22 -6.44 -9.89
CA ILE A 251 -9.06 -6.08 -11.02
C ILE A 251 -8.50 -4.80 -11.63
N GLN A 252 -8.52 -4.67 -12.95
CA GLN A 252 -7.92 -3.54 -13.65
C GLN A 252 -8.74 -3.11 -14.85
N TYR A 253 -8.45 -1.89 -15.29
CA TYR A 253 -8.93 -1.28 -16.51
C TYR A 253 -7.77 -0.87 -17.41
N ASP A 254 -7.82 -1.28 -18.68
CA ASP A 254 -6.96 -0.77 -19.77
C ASP A 254 -7.79 0.23 -20.59
N PHE A 255 -7.43 1.52 -20.55
CA PHE A 255 -8.10 2.56 -21.32
C PHE A 255 -7.94 2.42 -22.85
N GLY A 256 -7.08 1.52 -23.30
CA GLY A 256 -6.82 1.25 -24.71
C GLY A 256 -5.56 1.96 -25.22
N ALA A 257 -5.03 1.48 -26.34
CA ALA A 257 -3.80 2.02 -26.91
C ALA A 257 -3.97 3.50 -27.31
N GLY A 258 -3.13 4.37 -26.74
CA GLY A 258 -3.17 5.82 -27.01
C GLY A 258 -4.19 6.59 -26.18
N THR A 259 -4.87 5.95 -25.23
CA THR A 259 -5.79 6.60 -24.29
C THR A 259 -5.23 6.46 -22.87
N GLU A 260 -5.18 7.56 -22.14
CA GLU A 260 -4.68 7.64 -20.77
C GLU A 260 -5.65 8.49 -19.96
N ALA A 261 -5.82 8.16 -18.68
CA ALA A 261 -6.66 8.90 -17.75
C ALA A 261 -5.85 9.31 -16.52
N ALA A 262 -6.00 10.57 -16.11
CA ALA A 262 -5.56 11.02 -14.80
C ALA A 262 -6.68 10.71 -13.82
N VAL A 263 -6.48 9.68 -12.98
CA VAL A 263 -7.45 9.25 -11.99
C VAL A 263 -7.05 9.85 -10.66
N GLU A 264 -7.99 10.55 -10.04
CA GLU A 264 -7.84 11.23 -8.76
C GLU A 264 -8.72 10.59 -7.68
N GLU A 265 -9.80 9.90 -8.05
CA GLU A 265 -10.70 9.24 -7.11
C GLU A 265 -11.11 7.87 -7.68
N VAL A 266 -11.12 6.85 -6.83
CA VAL A 266 -11.80 5.58 -7.14
C VAL A 266 -13.08 5.50 -6.33
N ALA A 267 -14.21 5.30 -7.00
CA ALA A 267 -15.47 5.04 -6.32
C ALA A 267 -15.85 3.57 -6.47
N LEU A 268 -16.05 2.90 -5.34
CA LEU A 268 -16.32 1.47 -5.27
C LEU A 268 -17.73 1.26 -4.77
N THR A 269 -18.54 0.54 -5.52
CA THR A 269 -19.89 0.14 -5.11
C THR A 269 -19.87 -1.31 -4.62
N ALA A 270 -20.24 -1.51 -3.36
CA ALA A 270 -20.40 -2.84 -2.79
C ALA A 270 -21.54 -3.59 -3.48
N ARG A 271 -21.41 -4.92 -3.53
CA ARG A 271 -22.51 -5.79 -3.94
C ARG A 271 -23.81 -5.44 -3.20
N ASP A 272 -24.94 -5.35 -3.92
CA ASP A 272 -26.26 -5.13 -3.32
C ASP A 272 -26.77 -6.40 -2.59
N SER A 273 -26.13 -6.72 -1.47
CA SER A 273 -26.49 -7.83 -0.62
C SER A 273 -26.03 -7.57 0.81
N SER A 274 -26.99 -7.54 1.74
CA SER A 274 -26.70 -7.38 3.17
C SER A 274 -25.90 -8.53 3.78
N THR A 275 -25.85 -9.68 3.09
CA THR A 275 -25.04 -10.84 3.51
C THR A 275 -23.60 -10.72 3.03
N TYR A 276 -23.39 -10.23 1.81
CA TYR A 276 -22.07 -10.29 1.18
C TYR A 276 -21.30 -8.97 1.23
N ALA A 277 -21.97 -7.81 1.18
CA ALA A 277 -21.31 -6.50 1.29
C ALA A 277 -20.36 -6.40 2.50
N PRO A 278 -20.77 -6.73 3.75
CA PRO A 278 -19.86 -6.61 4.90
C PRO A 278 -18.71 -7.64 4.89
N ASN A 279 -18.75 -8.66 4.02
CA ASN A 279 -17.80 -9.77 4.03
C ASN A 279 -16.89 -9.84 2.80
N GLN A 280 -17.33 -9.28 1.66
CA GLN A 280 -16.68 -9.40 0.36
C GLN A 280 -16.27 -8.06 -0.24
N SER A 281 -16.65 -6.93 0.38
CA SER A 281 -16.11 -5.63 -0.02
C SER A 281 -14.64 -5.49 0.41
N PRO A 282 -13.83 -4.73 -0.34
CA PRO A 282 -12.44 -4.46 0.04
C PRO A 282 -12.33 -3.76 1.40
N ARG A 283 -11.39 -4.24 2.25
CA ARG A 283 -10.97 -3.57 3.50
C ARG A 283 -9.66 -2.84 3.29
N ASP A 284 -8.70 -3.57 2.75
CA ASP A 284 -7.37 -3.10 2.47
C ASP A 284 -7.10 -3.33 0.98
N PHE A 285 -6.74 -2.28 0.26
CA PHE A 285 -6.44 -2.36 -1.16
C PHE A 285 -5.49 -1.26 -1.59
N ASP A 286 -4.87 -1.49 -2.73
CA ASP A 286 -3.99 -0.54 -3.38
C ASP A 286 -4.64 -0.10 -4.70
N VAL A 287 -4.58 1.20 -4.98
CA VAL A 287 -4.80 1.73 -6.32
C VAL A 287 -3.43 1.78 -6.99
N LEU A 288 -3.28 1.10 -8.12
CA LEU A 288 -2.06 1.06 -8.91
C LEU A 288 -2.30 1.62 -10.30
N CYS A 289 -1.25 2.15 -10.90
CA CYS A 289 -1.25 2.61 -12.27
C CYS A 289 -0.05 2.05 -13.06
N SER A 290 -0.17 2.01 -14.39
CA SER A 290 0.86 1.53 -15.30
C SER A 290 0.70 2.13 -16.70
N ASP A 291 1.80 2.22 -17.44
CA ASP A 291 1.80 2.61 -18.86
C ASP A 291 1.85 1.40 -19.81
N ASP A 292 2.38 0.26 -19.33
CA ASP A 292 2.69 -0.93 -20.15
C ASP A 292 1.86 -2.18 -19.76
N GLY A 293 1.11 -2.11 -18.66
CA GLY A 293 0.32 -3.22 -18.11
C GLY A 293 1.16 -4.33 -17.47
N ALA A 294 2.49 -4.19 -17.44
CA ALA A 294 3.43 -5.17 -16.93
C ALA A 294 4.13 -4.68 -15.65
N THR A 295 4.55 -3.42 -15.65
CA THR A 295 5.22 -2.76 -14.53
C THR A 295 4.20 -1.88 -13.82
N TRP A 296 3.96 -2.13 -12.53
CA TRP A 296 2.91 -1.46 -11.78
C TRP A 296 3.47 -0.58 -10.69
N THR A 297 2.89 0.61 -10.57
CA THR A 297 3.22 1.64 -9.58
C THR A 297 2.06 1.75 -8.62
N VAL A 298 2.27 1.59 -7.31
CA VAL A 298 1.23 1.89 -6.32
C VAL A 298 1.03 3.40 -6.27
N ALA A 299 -0.16 3.85 -6.66
CA ALA A 299 -0.57 5.26 -6.65
C ALA A 299 -0.99 5.69 -5.25
N TRP A 300 -1.93 4.99 -4.62
CA TRP A 300 -2.23 5.17 -3.19
C TRP A 300 -2.82 3.90 -2.59
N GLN A 301 -2.97 3.89 -1.27
CA GLN A 301 -3.44 2.73 -0.52
C GLN A 301 -4.59 3.14 0.39
N ILE A 302 -5.54 2.23 0.54
CA ILE A 302 -6.67 2.33 1.45
C ILE A 302 -6.59 1.15 2.42
N THR A 303 -6.86 1.41 3.70
CA THR A 303 -6.80 0.39 4.76
C THR A 303 -7.90 0.60 5.78
N GLY A 304 -8.41 -0.49 6.35
CA GLY A 304 -9.37 -0.47 7.46
C GLY A 304 -10.82 -0.19 7.05
N GLU A 305 -11.15 -0.28 5.76
CA GLU A 305 -12.50 -0.03 5.26
C GLU A 305 -13.47 -1.15 5.66
N THR A 306 -14.24 -0.91 6.71
CA THR A 306 -15.18 -1.90 7.27
C THR A 306 -16.62 -1.38 7.26
N GLY A 307 -17.58 -2.25 7.57
CA GLY A 307 -18.99 -1.85 7.76
C GLY A 307 -19.75 -1.52 6.48
N TRP A 308 -19.34 -2.09 5.35
CA TRP A 308 -20.00 -1.90 4.06
C TRP A 308 -21.47 -2.34 4.09
N SER A 309 -22.36 -1.46 3.63
CA SER A 309 -23.77 -1.74 3.44
C SER A 309 -24.07 -2.23 2.02
N ALA A 310 -25.20 -2.91 1.86
CA ALA A 310 -25.65 -3.39 0.55
C ALA A 310 -25.79 -2.22 -0.45
N GLY A 311 -25.10 -2.32 -1.59
CA GLY A 311 -25.16 -1.31 -2.65
C GLY A 311 -24.53 0.03 -2.28
N GLU A 312 -23.78 0.11 -1.18
CA GLU A 312 -23.11 1.34 -0.76
C GLU A 312 -21.97 1.67 -1.72
N THR A 313 -21.93 2.91 -2.20
CA THR A 313 -20.78 3.48 -2.89
C THR A 313 -19.92 4.27 -1.92
N ARG A 314 -18.62 3.96 -1.85
CA ARG A 314 -17.62 4.78 -1.17
C ARG A 314 -16.62 5.32 -2.17
N ALA A 315 -16.26 6.58 -2.00
CA ALA A 315 -15.29 7.28 -2.83
C ALA A 315 -13.98 7.46 -2.07
N PHE A 316 -12.88 7.14 -2.73
CA PHE A 316 -11.53 7.20 -2.18
C PHE A 316 -10.69 8.12 -3.06
N LEU A 317 -10.62 9.39 -2.64
CA LEU A 317 -9.77 10.40 -3.27
C LEU A 317 -8.29 10.06 -3.02
N ASP A 318 -7.44 10.37 -3.99
CA ASP A 318 -6.00 10.40 -3.86
C ASP A 318 -5.64 11.26 -2.64
N PRO A 319 -5.06 10.68 -1.58
CA PRO A 319 -4.73 11.41 -0.37
C PRO A 319 -3.72 12.54 -0.58
N ALA A 320 -3.02 12.59 -1.72
CA ALA A 320 -2.15 13.72 -2.07
C ALA A 320 -2.93 15.02 -2.35
N LEU A 321 -4.24 14.93 -2.64
CA LEU A 321 -5.11 16.07 -2.96
C LEU A 321 -5.86 16.63 -1.73
N GLY A 322 -5.72 16.01 -0.55
CA GLY A 322 -6.52 16.28 0.66
C GLY A 322 -5.73 16.76 1.87
#